data_AF-F1MNL7-F1
#
_entry.id   AF-F1MNL7-F1
#
_cell.length_a   1.000
_cell.length_b   1.000
_cell.length_c   1.000
_cell.angle_alpha   90.00
_cell.angle_beta   90.00
_cell.angle_gamma   90.00
#
_symmetry.space_group_name_H-M   'P 1'
#
loop_
_entity.id
_entity.type
_entity.pdbx_description
1 polymer ?
#
loop_
_entity_poly.entity_id
_entity_poly.type
_entity_poly.pdbx_seq_one_letter_code
_entity_poly.pdbx_strand_id
1 'polypeptide(L)'
;MSRLCLSAALLVLLGILVAGTREGDNSNKNDGLRPAFCLQPPYTGPCRAMFTRYFYNAVSGLCQTFTYGGCRRKPNNFRSEKECISTCGGRNRAQVTTVQSGDGSGLGAAESSGYRGDSKERQPIGFSRRLLGVRKGKKH
;
A
#
# COMPACT_ATOMS: atom_id res chain seq x y z
N MET A 1 -61.04 -18.30 28.90
CA MET A 1 -59.64 -18.18 28.42
C MET A 1 -58.84 -17.54 29.55
N SER A 2 -58.15 -18.38 30.31
CA SER A 2 -57.67 -18.13 31.66
C SER A 2 -56.59 -17.05 31.70
N ARG A 3 -56.62 -16.22 32.75
CA ARG A 3 -55.67 -15.10 32.97
C ARG A 3 -54.19 -15.54 32.98
N LEU A 4 -53.94 -16.84 33.16
CA LEU A 4 -52.62 -17.47 32.99
C LEU A 4 -52.07 -17.33 31.56
N CYS A 5 -52.92 -17.32 30.52
CA CYS A 5 -52.49 -17.20 29.12
C CYS A 5 -51.99 -15.79 28.77
N LEU A 6 -52.61 -14.76 29.36
CA LEU A 6 -52.19 -13.36 29.15
C LEU A 6 -50.85 -13.06 29.82
N SER A 7 -50.62 -13.65 31.00
CA SER A 7 -49.33 -13.53 31.71
C SER A 7 -48.20 -14.23 30.95
N ALA A 8 -48.45 -15.42 30.40
CA ALA A 8 -47.45 -16.16 29.64
C ALA A 8 -47.07 -15.43 28.33
N ALA A 9 -48.04 -14.84 27.63
CA ALA A 9 -47.80 -14.06 26.43
C ALA A 9 -46.94 -12.80 26.69
N LEU A 10 -47.17 -12.11 27.82
CA LEU A 10 -46.39 -10.94 28.21
C LEU A 10 -44.94 -11.29 28.57
N LEU A 11 -44.71 -12.39 29.29
CA LEU A 11 -43.37 -12.87 29.64
C LEU A 11 -42.57 -13.34 28.41
N VAL A 12 -43.25 -13.95 27.43
CA VAL A 12 -42.64 -14.34 26.15
C VAL A 12 -42.27 -13.09 25.33
N LEU A 13 -43.14 -12.08 25.25
CA LEU A 13 -42.85 -10.81 24.56
C LEU A 13 -41.67 -10.05 25.18
N LEU A 14 -41.56 -10.03 26.52
CA LEU A 14 -40.43 -9.41 27.21
C LEU A 14 -39.12 -10.21 27.04
N GLY A 15 -39.20 -11.54 26.94
CA GLY A 15 -38.03 -12.39 26.65
C GLY A 15 -37.47 -12.24 25.24
N ILE A 16 -38.34 -11.99 24.24
CA ILE A 16 -37.91 -11.79 22.84
C ILE A 16 -37.14 -10.46 22.67
N LEU A 17 -37.42 -9.43 23.48
CA LEU A 17 -36.69 -8.16 23.47
C LEU A 17 -35.26 -8.27 24.03
N VAL A 18 -34.95 -9.31 24.82
CA VAL A 18 -33.61 -9.51 25.42
C VAL A 18 -32.68 -10.36 24.54
N ALA A 19 -33.21 -11.15 23.60
CA ALA A 19 -32.41 -11.99 22.71
C ALA A 19 -31.86 -11.25 21.45
N GLY A 20 -32.07 -9.93 21.36
CA GLY A 20 -31.84 -9.12 20.17
C GLY A 20 -30.43 -8.52 20.00
N THR A 21 -29.53 -8.58 20.99
CA THR A 21 -28.15 -8.11 20.80
C THR A 21 -27.31 -9.22 20.19
N ARG A 22 -27.49 -9.47 18.90
CA ARG A 22 -26.43 -10.09 18.09
C ARG A 22 -25.33 -9.04 17.87
N GLU A 23 -24.48 -8.83 18.86
CA GLU A 23 -23.14 -8.27 18.63
C GLU A 23 -22.22 -9.40 18.16
N GLY A 24 -22.53 -9.88 16.96
CA GLY A 24 -21.57 -10.60 16.15
C GLY A 24 -20.70 -9.59 15.41
N ASP A 25 -19.61 -9.15 16.03
CA ASP A 25 -18.39 -8.91 15.27
C ASP A 25 -17.15 -9.19 16.13
N ASN A 26 -16.95 -10.46 16.46
CA ASN A 26 -15.62 -10.95 16.87
C ASN A 26 -14.75 -11.08 15.61
N SER A 27 -14.51 -9.93 15.00
CA SER A 27 -13.72 -9.76 13.79
C SER A 27 -12.26 -9.72 14.17
N ASN A 28 -11.65 -10.89 14.31
CA ASN A 28 -10.21 -11.00 14.04
C ASN A 28 -10.01 -10.79 12.53
N LYS A 29 -10.17 -9.56 12.03
CA LYS A 29 -9.94 -9.20 10.62
C LYS A 29 -8.43 -9.19 10.36
N ASN A 30 -7.83 -10.36 10.30
CA ASN A 30 -6.54 -10.58 9.64
C ASN A 30 -6.75 -10.89 8.14
N ASP A 31 -7.83 -10.34 7.57
CA ASP A 31 -8.26 -10.57 6.19
C ASP A 31 -7.78 -9.45 5.28
N GLY A 32 -6.48 -9.42 4.99
CA GLY A 32 -5.97 -8.69 3.82
C GLY A 32 -6.35 -7.21 3.72
N LEU A 33 -6.69 -6.59 4.85
CA LEU A 33 -7.19 -5.23 4.87
C LEU A 33 -6.01 -4.30 4.61
N ARG A 34 -6.07 -3.62 3.47
CA ARG A 34 -5.07 -2.65 3.06
C ARG A 34 -4.87 -1.61 4.16
N PRO A 35 -3.62 -1.22 4.50
CA PRO A 35 -3.38 -0.21 5.52
C PRO A 35 -4.12 1.10 5.20
N ALA A 36 -4.74 1.71 6.22
CA ALA A 36 -5.53 2.93 6.03
C ALA A 36 -4.73 4.09 5.41
N PHE A 37 -3.42 4.18 5.68
CA PHE A 37 -2.58 5.21 5.08
C PHE A 37 -2.49 5.08 3.56
N CYS A 38 -2.67 3.90 2.98
CA CYS A 38 -2.66 3.71 1.52
C CYS A 38 -3.84 4.41 0.85
N LEU A 39 -4.91 4.74 1.59
CA LEU A 39 -6.06 5.50 1.10
C LEU A 39 -5.83 7.01 1.07
N GLN A 40 -4.73 7.49 1.66
CA GLN A 40 -4.44 8.91 1.72
C GLN A 40 -3.95 9.44 0.36
N PRO A 41 -4.25 10.70 0.02
CA PRO A 41 -3.70 11.32 -1.19
C PRO A 41 -2.17 11.47 -1.11
N PRO A 42 -1.48 11.61 -2.27
CA PRO A 42 -0.05 11.90 -2.28
C PRO A 42 0.24 13.24 -1.60
N TYR A 43 1.39 13.34 -0.93
CA TYR A 43 1.76 14.55 -0.18
C TYR A 43 3.17 15.01 -0.55
N THR A 44 3.25 16.14 -1.26
CA THR A 44 4.52 16.75 -1.68
C THR A 44 5.31 17.30 -0.49
N GLY A 45 4.64 17.89 0.50
CA GLY A 45 5.29 18.52 1.65
C GLY A 45 5.86 19.92 1.33
N PRO A 46 6.43 20.61 2.34
CA PRO A 46 6.82 22.02 2.22
C PRO A 46 8.20 22.24 1.60
N CYS A 47 9.04 21.22 1.52
CA CYS A 47 10.36 21.33 0.89
C CYS A 47 10.26 21.36 -0.64
N ARG A 48 11.28 21.89 -1.31
CA ARG A 48 11.25 22.21 -2.76
C ARG A 48 12.17 21.32 -3.62
N ALA A 49 12.64 20.19 -3.10
CA ALA A 49 13.32 19.21 -3.94
C ALA A 49 12.30 18.49 -4.85
N MET A 50 12.78 17.88 -5.94
CA MET A 50 11.91 17.18 -6.89
C MET A 50 12.26 15.69 -6.94
N PHE A 51 11.76 14.92 -5.96
CA PHE A 51 11.93 13.47 -5.97
C PHE A 51 10.70 12.80 -6.58
N THR A 52 10.90 12.02 -7.64
CA THR A 52 9.86 11.11 -8.14
C THR A 52 9.63 9.98 -7.13
N ARG A 53 8.39 9.81 -6.69
CA ARG A 53 7.95 8.77 -5.75
C ARG A 53 6.67 8.13 -6.25
N TYR A 54 6.33 6.99 -5.66
CA TYR A 54 5.09 6.27 -5.95
C TYR A 54 4.12 6.43 -4.78
N PHE A 55 2.83 6.57 -5.08
CA PHE A 55 1.74 6.48 -4.12
C PHE A 55 0.67 5.53 -4.66
N TYR A 56 -0.07 4.89 -3.78
CA TYR A 56 -1.20 4.07 -4.17
C TYR A 56 -2.43 4.96 -4.37
N ASN A 57 -3.02 4.92 -5.56
CA ASN A 57 -4.28 5.56 -5.87
C ASN A 57 -5.42 4.56 -5.68
N ALA A 58 -6.25 4.80 -4.66
CA ALA A 58 -7.38 3.93 -4.33
C ALA A 58 -8.49 3.92 -5.37
N VAL A 59 -8.63 4.99 -6.16
CA VAL A 59 -9.66 5.12 -7.20
C VAL A 59 -9.31 4.25 -8.40
N SER A 60 -8.05 4.30 -8.86
CA SER A 60 -7.58 3.45 -9.96
C SER A 60 -7.09 2.06 -9.50
N GLY A 61 -6.90 1.89 -8.19
CA GLY A 61 -6.30 0.71 -7.59
C GLY A 61 -4.82 0.50 -7.96
N LEU A 62 -4.16 1.51 -8.53
CA LEU A 62 -2.82 1.45 -9.11
C LEU A 62 -1.81 2.28 -8.32
N CYS A 63 -0.54 1.90 -8.41
CA CYS A 63 0.56 2.73 -7.94
C CYS A 63 0.94 3.75 -9.02
N GLN A 64 0.86 5.04 -8.69
CA GLN A 64 1.12 6.14 -9.61
C GLN A 64 2.26 7.00 -9.11
N THR A 65 2.93 7.72 -10.00
CA THR A 65 4.04 8.61 -9.63
C THR A 65 3.55 9.98 -9.18
N PHE A 66 4.31 10.62 -8.30
CA PHE A 66 4.12 12.02 -7.88
C PHE A 66 5.44 12.67 -7.46
N THR A 67 5.46 14.00 -7.39
CA THR A 67 6.63 14.77 -6.90
C THR A 67 6.59 14.93 -5.38
N TYR A 68 7.65 14.46 -4.72
CA TYR A 68 7.89 14.64 -3.29
C TYR A 68 8.95 15.70 -3.04
N GLY A 69 8.63 16.66 -2.19
CA GLY A 69 9.42 17.84 -1.84
C GLY A 69 10.69 17.55 -1.04
N GLY A 70 10.84 16.35 -0.48
CA GLY A 70 12.03 15.92 0.25
C GLY A 70 11.89 15.86 1.78
N CYS A 71 10.85 16.47 2.36
CA CYS A 71 10.61 16.43 3.81
C CYS A 71 9.14 16.19 4.21
N ARG A 72 8.92 15.81 5.47
CA ARG A 72 7.59 15.50 6.05
C ARG A 72 6.82 14.43 5.27
N ARG A 73 7.52 13.37 4.86
CA ARG A 73 6.94 12.22 4.14
C ARG A 73 5.72 11.65 4.87
N LYS A 74 4.60 11.50 4.17
CA LYS A 74 3.47 10.66 4.62
C LYS A 74 3.66 9.21 4.19
N PRO A 75 3.05 8.21 4.87
CA PRO A 75 3.34 6.80 4.60
C PRO A 75 2.98 6.31 3.19
N ASN A 76 1.99 6.91 2.51
CA ASN A 76 1.69 6.64 1.09
C ASN A 76 2.72 7.29 0.15
N ASN A 77 3.99 6.92 0.28
CA ASN A 77 5.12 7.46 -0.46
C ASN A 77 6.25 6.41 -0.48
N PHE A 78 6.46 5.82 -1.66
CA PHE A 78 7.36 4.70 -1.90
C PHE A 78 8.44 5.07 -2.94
N ARG A 79 9.60 4.42 -2.88
CA ARG A 79 10.70 4.67 -3.82
C ARG A 79 10.53 3.93 -5.14
N SER A 80 9.78 2.83 -5.13
CA SER A 80 9.52 2.01 -6.31
C SER A 80 8.05 1.61 -6.39
N GLU A 81 7.60 1.29 -7.60
CA GLU A 81 6.26 0.76 -7.83
C GLU A 81 6.05 -0.58 -7.11
N LYS A 82 7.06 -1.46 -7.13
CA LYS A 82 7.03 -2.77 -6.47
C LYS A 82 6.74 -2.64 -4.97
N GLU A 83 7.44 -1.72 -4.29
CA GLU A 83 7.24 -1.43 -2.86
C GLU A 83 5.82 -0.91 -2.58
N CYS A 84 5.30 -0.06 -3.47
CA CYS A 84 3.94 0.44 -3.38
C CYS A 84 2.90 -0.69 -3.52
N ILE A 85 3.06 -1.57 -4.52
CA ILE A 85 2.13 -2.68 -4.77
C ILE A 85 2.22 -3.71 -3.64
N SER A 86 3.42 -4.06 -3.16
CA SER A 86 3.55 -5.01 -2.05
C SER A 86 2.91 -4.50 -0.76
N THR A 87 2.92 -3.18 -0.54
CA THR A 87 2.38 -2.57 0.67
C THR A 87 0.87 -2.29 0.57
N CYS A 88 0.42 -1.80 -0.59
CA CYS A 88 -0.91 -1.24 -0.77
C CYS A 88 -1.75 -1.94 -1.86
N GLY A 89 -1.20 -2.88 -2.63
CA GLY A 89 -1.88 -3.54 -3.75
C GLY A 89 -3.05 -4.43 -3.36
N GLY A 90 -3.14 -4.83 -2.09
CA GLY A 90 -4.16 -5.75 -1.58
C GLY A 90 -4.02 -7.18 -2.11
N ARG A 91 -4.65 -8.14 -1.45
CA ARG A 91 -4.60 -9.56 -1.84
C ARG A 91 -5.40 -9.85 -3.12
N ASN A 92 -6.31 -8.95 -3.51
CA ASN A 92 -7.24 -9.16 -4.62
C ASN A 92 -6.67 -8.78 -6.00
N ARG A 93 -5.51 -8.12 -6.08
CA ARG A 93 -4.87 -7.80 -7.37
C ARG A 93 -3.77 -8.78 -7.78
N ALA A 94 -3.28 -9.59 -6.83
CA ALA A 94 -2.27 -10.62 -7.06
C ALA A 94 -2.86 -12.00 -7.45
N GLN A 95 -4.19 -12.15 -7.46
CA GLN A 95 -4.87 -13.44 -7.63
C GLN A 95 -5.77 -13.50 -8.89
N VAL A 96 -5.77 -12.48 -9.75
CA VAL A 96 -6.47 -12.55 -11.04
C VAL A 96 -5.51 -13.06 -12.13
N THR A 97 -4.97 -14.26 -11.91
CA THR A 97 -4.40 -15.09 -12.99
C THR A 97 -4.73 -16.57 -12.86
N THR A 98 -5.38 -17.03 -11.79
CA THR A 98 -5.74 -18.45 -11.67
C THR A 98 -7.03 -18.62 -10.88
N VAL A 99 -8.17 -18.61 -11.58
CA VAL A 99 -9.31 -19.41 -11.11
C VAL A 99 -8.88 -20.87 -11.25
N GLN A 100 -8.53 -21.54 -10.15
CA GLN A 100 -9.02 -22.89 -9.86
C GLN A 100 -8.55 -23.35 -8.48
N SER A 101 -9.53 -23.80 -7.71
CA SER A 101 -9.42 -24.54 -6.46
C SER A 101 -8.45 -25.73 -6.55
N GLY A 102 -7.71 -26.00 -5.47
CA GLY A 102 -6.98 -27.26 -5.29
C GLY A 102 -5.81 -27.15 -4.33
N ASP A 103 -5.94 -27.82 -3.18
CA ASP A 103 -4.86 -28.13 -2.25
C ASP A 103 -3.74 -28.95 -2.93
N GLY A 104 -2.49 -28.74 -2.54
CA GLY A 104 -1.41 -29.67 -2.94
C GLY A 104 0.00 -29.10 -2.89
N SER A 105 0.78 -29.62 -1.95
CA SER A 105 2.23 -29.51 -1.84
C SER A 105 2.94 -29.83 -3.15
N GLY A 106 3.98 -29.06 -3.51
CA GLY A 106 4.84 -29.38 -4.64
C GLY A 106 6.02 -28.43 -4.80
N LEU A 107 7.18 -28.84 -4.31
CA LEU A 107 8.48 -28.32 -4.70
C LEU A 107 8.71 -28.65 -6.18
N GLY A 108 8.99 -27.63 -7.00
CA GLY A 108 9.34 -27.79 -8.40
C GLY A 108 10.23 -26.64 -8.85
N ALA A 109 11.50 -26.94 -9.09
CA ALA A 109 12.48 -26.03 -9.65
C ALA A 109 12.12 -25.66 -11.10
N ALA A 110 12.27 -24.37 -11.46
CA ALA A 110 12.48 -23.95 -12.83
C ALA A 110 13.28 -22.65 -12.85
N GLU A 111 14.48 -22.76 -13.40
CA GLU A 111 15.45 -21.68 -13.61
C GLU A 111 15.22 -21.00 -14.96
N SER A 112 15.62 -19.73 -15.03
CA SER A 112 16.00 -18.95 -16.22
C SER A 112 14.96 -18.65 -17.31
N SER A 113 14.61 -17.37 -17.41
CA SER A 113 14.72 -16.62 -18.67
C SER A 113 15.04 -15.17 -18.36
N GLY A 114 16.28 -14.77 -18.67
CA GLY A 114 16.76 -13.41 -18.52
C GLY A 114 16.04 -12.45 -19.47
N TYR A 115 15.62 -11.31 -18.94
CA TYR A 115 15.26 -10.15 -19.76
C TYR A 115 16.40 -9.14 -19.74
N ARG A 116 16.92 -8.96 -20.94
CA ARG A 116 17.99 -8.07 -21.38
C ARG A 116 17.65 -6.62 -21.01
N GLY A 117 18.65 -5.90 -20.48
CA GLY A 117 18.48 -4.52 -20.00
C GLY A 117 18.06 -3.54 -21.08
N ASP A 118 17.31 -2.52 -20.69
CA ASP A 118 17.21 -1.26 -21.43
C ASP A 118 18.06 -0.22 -20.69
N SER A 119 19.31 -0.12 -21.14
CA SER A 119 20.09 1.09 -21.00
C SER A 119 19.58 2.09 -22.03
N LYS A 120 18.85 3.10 -21.58
CA LYS A 120 18.84 4.40 -22.28
C LYS A 120 19.62 5.43 -21.48
N GLU A 121 20.93 5.18 -21.48
CA GLU A 121 22.02 6.11 -21.84
C GLU A 121 21.64 7.61 -21.93
N ARG A 122 22.19 8.39 -20.98
CA ARG A 122 22.89 9.70 -21.14
C ARG A 122 22.08 10.97 -21.50
N GLN A 123 22.39 12.18 -21.01
CA GLN A 123 23.47 12.72 -20.15
C GLN A 123 23.16 14.18 -19.74
N PRO A 124 24.05 14.90 -19.00
CA PRO A 124 23.69 15.95 -18.05
C PRO A 124 23.89 17.36 -18.62
N ILE A 125 23.30 18.35 -17.96
CA ILE A 125 23.68 19.76 -18.13
C ILE A 125 24.63 20.18 -16.99
N GLY A 126 25.92 20.08 -17.30
CA GLY A 126 27.04 20.96 -16.93
C GLY A 126 27.14 21.56 -15.52
N PHE A 127 27.99 20.98 -14.68
CA PHE A 127 28.80 21.76 -13.74
C PHE A 127 30.24 21.85 -14.27
N SER A 128 30.58 22.99 -14.86
CA SER A 128 31.94 23.31 -15.29
C SER A 128 32.79 23.65 -14.05
N ARG A 129 33.41 22.65 -13.42
CA ARG A 129 34.55 22.88 -12.50
C ARG A 129 35.83 22.78 -13.30
N ARG A 130 36.26 23.93 -13.82
CA ARG A 130 37.58 24.14 -14.40
C ARG A 130 38.62 23.90 -13.31
N LEU A 131 39.41 22.84 -13.44
CA LEU A 131 40.70 22.70 -12.75
C LEU A 131 41.66 23.73 -13.36
N LEU A 132 41.78 24.89 -12.72
CA LEU A 132 42.95 25.76 -12.91
C LEU A 132 43.89 25.52 -11.73
N GLY A 133 44.98 24.81 -12.00
CA GLY A 133 46.11 24.73 -11.08
C GLY A 133 46.68 26.13 -10.84
N VAL A 134 46.62 26.59 -9.59
CA VAL A 134 47.39 27.74 -9.13
C VAL A 134 48.72 27.22 -8.59
N ARG A 135 49.78 27.48 -9.36
CA ARG A 135 51.18 27.35 -8.91
C ARG A 135 51.36 28.21 -7.65
N LYS A 136 51.63 27.59 -6.50
CA LYS A 136 52.17 28.35 -5.35
C LYS A 136 53.63 28.71 -5.67
N GLY A 137 53.82 29.97 -6.04
CA GLY A 137 55.12 30.60 -6.19
C GLY A 137 55.79 30.81 -4.84
N LYS A 138 57.07 30.46 -4.81
CA LYS A 138 58.10 30.77 -3.82
C LYS A 138 58.28 32.30 -3.76
N LYS A 139 58.26 32.92 -2.57
CA LYS A 139 58.87 34.24 -2.34
C LYS A 139 59.55 34.26 -0.97
N HIS A 140 60.86 34.52 -1.06
CA HIS A 140 61.89 34.95 -0.11
C HIS A 140 61.74 34.63 1.38
#